data_AF-A0A8T4G9E1-F1
#
_entry.id   AF-A0A8T4G9E1-F1
#
_cell.length_a   1.000
_cell.length_b   1.000
_cell.length_c   1.000
_cell.angle_alpha   90.00
_cell.angle_beta   90.00
_cell.angle_gamma   90.00
#
_symmetry.space_group_name_H-M   'P 1'
#
loop_
_entity.id
_entity.type
_entity.pdbx_description
1 polymer ?
#
loop_
_entity_poly.entity_id
_entity_poly.type
_entity_poly.pdbx_seq_one_letter_code
_entity_poly.pdbx_strand_id
1 'polypeptide(L)'
;MEHVPFDEAERYEPEAGWGRAALAGSDRFTFEWFEKPPGHASPDHDHENEQVCVCLEGELTVHTEERSVTLGEYDSVHLDAWETHRVENATDERAVGLDVFAPGRGFDFWTDREE
;
A
#
# COMPACT_ATOMS: atom_id res chain seq x y z
N MET A 1 3.81 2.22 24.20
CA MET A 1 4.64 2.64 23.07
C MET A 1 5.29 1.37 22.54
N GLU A 2 5.15 1.15 21.25
CA GLU A 2 5.80 0.08 20.52
C GLU A 2 6.79 0.72 19.55
N HIS A 3 7.98 0.14 19.42
CA HIS A 3 9.02 0.60 18.51
C HIS A 3 9.39 -0.56 17.60
N VAL A 4 9.20 -0.37 16.29
CA VAL A 4 9.56 -1.35 15.26
C VAL A 4 10.69 -0.73 14.44
N PRO A 5 11.96 -1.17 14.62
CA PRO A 5 13.04 -0.78 13.73
C PRO A 5 12.73 -1.26 12.31
N PHE A 6 12.88 -0.40 11.31
CA PHE A 6 12.50 -0.74 9.92
C PHE A 6 13.22 -2.00 9.41
N ASP A 7 14.50 -2.17 9.76
CA ASP A 7 15.29 -3.33 9.35
C ASP A 7 14.88 -4.65 9.99
N GLU A 8 14.13 -4.59 11.10
CA GLU A 8 13.60 -5.71 11.86
C GLU A 8 12.08 -5.90 11.67
N ALA A 9 11.43 -5.04 10.87
CA ALA A 9 10.01 -5.13 10.59
C ALA A 9 9.66 -6.47 9.92
N GLU A 10 8.45 -6.97 10.19
CA GLU A 10 7.90 -8.11 9.45
C GLU A 10 7.74 -7.70 7.99
N ARG A 11 8.24 -8.53 7.07
CA ARG A 11 8.29 -8.26 5.64
C ARG A 11 7.76 -9.44 4.85
N TYR A 12 7.15 -9.14 3.72
CA TYR A 12 6.74 -10.12 2.73
C TYR A 12 6.71 -9.47 1.35
N GLU A 13 6.66 -10.31 0.32
CA GLU A 13 6.51 -9.90 -1.07
C GLU A 13 5.29 -10.64 -1.64
N PRO A 14 4.15 -9.98 -1.92
CA PRO A 14 3.02 -10.64 -2.59
C PRO A 14 3.43 -11.19 -3.96
N GLU A 15 4.29 -10.44 -4.66
CA GLU A 15 4.91 -10.80 -5.92
C GLU A 15 6.39 -10.38 -5.91
N ALA A 16 7.23 -11.03 -6.72
CA ALA A 16 8.67 -10.80 -6.69
C ALA A 16 9.03 -9.31 -6.91
N GLY A 17 9.74 -8.72 -5.95
CA GLY A 17 10.15 -7.32 -5.97
C GLY A 17 9.08 -6.32 -5.51
N TRP A 18 7.85 -6.76 -5.23
CA TRP A 18 6.83 -5.94 -4.56
C TRP A 18 7.00 -6.06 -3.04
N GLY A 19 7.92 -5.28 -2.49
CA GLY A 19 8.24 -5.31 -1.05
C GLY A 19 7.15 -4.70 -0.18
N ARG A 20 6.88 -5.32 0.97
CA ARG A 20 5.99 -4.79 2.02
C ARG A 20 6.66 -4.93 3.39
N ALA A 21 6.43 -3.97 4.29
CA ALA A 21 6.89 -4.03 5.68
C ALA A 21 5.86 -3.45 6.67
N ALA A 22 5.60 -4.16 7.76
CA ALA A 22 4.66 -3.75 8.79
C ALA A 22 5.35 -2.74 9.71
N LEU A 23 4.77 -1.54 9.82
CA LEU A 23 5.21 -0.55 10.78
C LEU A 23 4.41 -0.71 12.08
N ALA A 24 4.81 0.01 13.13
CA ALA A 24 4.09 -0.01 14.40
C ALA A 24 2.61 0.35 14.21
N GLY A 25 1.71 -0.42 14.85
CA GLY A 25 0.27 -0.30 14.66
C GLY A 25 -0.56 -0.81 15.84
N SER A 26 -1.86 -0.96 15.63
CA SER A 26 -2.81 -1.54 16.59
C SER A 26 -4.07 -2.03 15.87
N ASP A 27 -4.99 -2.65 16.59
CA ASP A 27 -6.30 -3.04 16.05
C ASP A 27 -7.14 -1.84 15.54
N ARG A 28 -6.78 -0.61 15.93
CA ARG A 28 -7.50 0.62 15.53
C ARG A 28 -6.95 1.22 14.25
N PHE A 29 -5.67 1.00 13.96
CA PHE A 29 -5.03 1.43 12.73
C PHE A 29 -3.70 0.70 12.52
N THR A 30 -3.37 0.40 11.27
CA THR A 30 -2.05 -0.15 10.91
C THR A 30 -1.41 0.67 9.81
N PHE A 31 -0.09 0.61 9.75
CA PHE A 31 0.74 1.32 8.78
C PHE A 31 1.60 0.30 8.05
N GLU A 32 1.65 0.38 6.74
CA GLU A 32 2.40 -0.55 5.92
C GLU A 32 3.23 0.19 4.88
N TRP A 33 4.55 0.00 4.97
CA TRP A 33 5.48 0.46 3.95
C TRP A 33 5.40 -0.46 2.74
N PHE A 34 5.49 0.09 1.54
CA PHE A 34 5.57 -0.71 0.33
C PHE A 34 6.47 -0.14 -0.74
N GLU A 35 6.97 -1.04 -1.57
CA GLU A 35 7.86 -0.74 -2.69
C GLU A 35 7.30 -1.40 -3.94
N LYS A 36 7.10 -0.64 -5.02
CA LYS A 36 6.67 -1.19 -6.30
C LYS A 36 7.82 -1.12 -7.31
N PRO A 37 8.18 -2.26 -7.94
CA PRO A 37 9.16 -2.23 -9.01
C PRO A 37 8.62 -1.49 -10.24
N PRO A 38 9.49 -1.10 -11.18
CA PRO A 38 9.08 -0.44 -12.42
C PRO A 38 7.97 -1.20 -13.17
N GLY A 39 6.94 -0.48 -13.61
CA GLY A 39 5.82 -1.03 -14.38
C GLY A 39 4.86 -1.95 -13.60
N HIS A 40 5.03 -2.12 -12.29
CA HIS A 40 4.20 -3.01 -11.49
C HIS A 40 2.92 -2.34 -11.01
N ALA A 41 1.80 -3.05 -11.07
CA ALA A 41 0.54 -2.65 -10.48
C ALA A 41 0.00 -3.74 -9.54
N SER A 42 -0.61 -3.34 -8.42
CA SER A 42 -1.41 -4.30 -7.68
C SER A 42 -2.61 -4.73 -8.55
N PRO A 43 -3.17 -5.93 -8.34
CA PRO A 43 -4.50 -6.24 -8.84
C PRO A 43 -5.54 -5.28 -8.27
N ASP A 44 -6.69 -5.19 -8.95
CA ASP A 44 -7.87 -4.52 -8.40
C ASP A 44 -8.33 -5.26 -7.13
N HIS A 45 -8.68 -4.47 -6.11
CA HIS A 45 -9.10 -5.00 -4.82
C HIS A 45 -9.84 -3.94 -4.02
N ASP A 46 -10.55 -4.40 -3.00
CA ASP A 46 -11.28 -3.62 -2.03
C ASP A 46 -11.21 -4.31 -0.67
N HIS A 47 -11.49 -3.58 0.40
CA HIS A 47 -11.46 -4.09 1.77
C HIS A 47 -12.28 -3.21 2.69
N GLU A 48 -12.63 -3.74 3.87
CA GLU A 48 -13.46 -3.02 4.85
C GLU A 48 -12.78 -1.79 5.47
N ASN A 49 -11.46 -1.70 5.35
CA ASN A 49 -10.68 -0.65 5.97
C ASN A 49 -10.76 0.60 5.08
N GLU A 50 -10.94 1.76 5.69
CA GLU A 50 -10.56 2.99 5.01
C GLU A 50 -9.03 3.00 4.85
N GLN A 51 -8.55 3.56 3.74
CA GLN A 51 -7.13 3.63 3.43
C GLN A 51 -6.70 5.05 3.08
N VAL A 52 -5.54 5.44 3.59
CA VAL A 52 -4.77 6.57 3.05
C VAL A 52 -3.49 6.00 2.45
N CYS A 53 -3.24 6.29 1.18
CA CYS A 53 -1.98 6.00 0.51
C CYS A 53 -1.19 7.30 0.36
N VAL A 54 0.07 7.30 0.79
CA VAL A 54 1.01 8.42 0.64
C VAL A 54 2.17 7.96 -0.23
N CYS A 55 2.52 8.71 -1.27
CA CYS A 55 3.74 8.46 -2.02
C CYS A 55 4.93 9.08 -1.27
N LEU A 56 5.95 8.27 -0.96
CA LEU A 56 7.13 8.71 -0.18
C LEU A 56 8.38 8.91 -1.05
N GLU A 57 8.46 8.23 -2.19
CA GLU A 57 9.55 8.34 -3.17
C GLU A 57 9.01 7.91 -4.54
N GLY A 58 9.42 8.61 -5.60
CA GLY A 58 9.01 8.30 -6.97
C GLY A 58 7.61 8.81 -7.31
N GLU A 59 6.87 8.01 -8.08
CA GLU A 59 5.52 8.34 -8.54
C GLU A 59 4.61 7.10 -8.46
N LEU A 60 3.38 7.29 -7.99
CA LEU A 60 2.37 6.24 -7.89
C LEU A 60 1.07 6.71 -8.52
N THR A 61 0.49 5.93 -9.43
CA THR A 61 -0.86 6.19 -9.93
C THR A 61 -1.87 5.30 -9.21
N VAL A 62 -2.87 5.92 -8.59
CA VAL A 62 -3.99 5.23 -7.95
C VAL A 62 -5.19 5.29 -8.87
N HIS A 63 -5.79 4.14 -9.12
CA HIS A 63 -6.96 3.96 -9.96
C HIS A 63 -8.13 3.53 -9.09
N THR A 64 -9.29 4.16 -9.30
CA THR A 64 -10.59 3.74 -8.80
C THR A 64 -11.56 3.61 -9.98
N GLU A 65 -12.78 3.14 -9.73
CA GLU A 65 -13.81 3.06 -10.78
C GLU A 65 -14.16 4.44 -11.36
N GLU A 66 -14.03 5.51 -10.55
CA GLU A 66 -14.42 6.86 -10.94
C GLU A 66 -13.31 7.60 -11.69
N ARG A 67 -12.05 7.42 -11.29
CA ARG A 67 -10.92 8.19 -11.84
C ARG A 67 -9.57 7.55 -11.56
N SER A 68 -8.53 8.14 -12.13
CA SER A 68 -7.14 7.86 -11.76
C SER A 68 -6.43 9.16 -11.39
N VAL A 69 -5.56 9.08 -10.40
CA VAL A 69 -4.74 10.21 -9.93
C VAL A 69 -3.30 9.73 -9.78
N THR A 70 -2.39 10.50 -10.35
CA THR A 70 -0.94 10.31 -10.17
C THR A 70 -0.48 11.14 -8.99
N LEU A 71 0.12 10.47 -8.01
CA LEU A 71 0.69 11.04 -6.79
C LEU A 71 2.19 11.23 -6.99
N GLY A 72 2.66 12.46 -6.79
CA GLY A 72 4.09 12.72 -6.63
C GLY A 72 4.55 12.52 -5.18
N GLU A 73 5.83 12.75 -4.94
CA GLU A 73 6.41 12.67 -3.61
C GLU A 73 5.63 13.54 -2.60
N TYR A 74 5.22 12.92 -1.50
CA TYR A 74 4.41 13.45 -0.40
C TYR A 74 2.94 13.74 -0.71
N ASP A 75 2.47 13.47 -1.92
CA ASP A 75 1.04 13.47 -2.21
C ASP A 75 0.37 12.26 -1.59
N SER A 76 -0.94 12.40 -1.33
CA SER A 76 -1.74 11.34 -0.75
C SER A 76 -3.14 11.28 -1.34
N VAL A 77 -3.76 10.10 -1.27
CA VAL A 77 -5.18 9.89 -1.56
C VAL A 77 -5.84 9.15 -0.40
N HIS A 78 -7.11 9.48 -0.16
CA HIS A 78 -7.99 8.73 0.73
C HIS A 78 -8.93 7.87 -0.13
N LEU A 79 -9.12 6.64 0.29
CA LEU A 79 -9.97 5.63 -0.32
C LEU A 79 -10.99 5.18 0.72
N ASP A 80 -12.27 5.23 0.35
CA ASP A 80 -13.36 4.81 1.21
C ASP A 80 -13.31 3.29 1.43
N ALA A 81 -13.91 2.84 2.54
CA ALA A 81 -14.11 1.41 2.79
C ALA A 81 -14.92 0.79 1.63
N TRP A 82 -14.46 -0.36 1.15
CA TRP A 82 -15.01 -1.10 0.01
C TRP A 82 -14.95 -0.35 -1.34
N GLU A 83 -14.18 0.73 -1.45
CA GLU A 83 -13.89 1.36 -2.73
C GLU A 83 -12.84 0.53 -3.49
N THR A 84 -13.20 -0.02 -4.66
CA THR A 84 -12.26 -0.79 -5.48
C THR A 84 -11.15 0.08 -6.01
N HIS A 85 -9.90 -0.34 -5.79
CA HIS A 85 -8.73 0.38 -6.23
C HIS A 85 -7.55 -0.50 -6.64
N ARG A 86 -6.64 0.12 -7.39
CA ARG A 86 -5.34 -0.43 -7.81
C ARG A 86 -4.27 0.64 -7.71
N VAL A 87 -3.09 0.27 -7.25
CA VAL A 87 -1.92 1.16 -7.17
C VAL A 87 -0.86 0.67 -8.16
N GLU A 88 -0.51 1.53 -9.11
CA GLU A 88 0.44 1.30 -10.19
C GLU A 88 1.68 2.19 -10.02
N ASN A 89 2.85 1.61 -10.26
CA ASN A 89 4.04 2.36 -10.61
C ASN A 89 4.22 2.26 -12.14
N ALA A 90 3.80 3.29 -12.88
CA ALA A 90 3.89 3.33 -14.35
C ALA A 90 5.27 3.78 -14.86
N THR A 91 6.20 4.07 -13.96
CA THR A 91 7.52 4.60 -14.28
C THR A 91 8.55 3.50 -14.49
N ASP A 92 9.75 3.89 -14.93
CA ASP A 92 10.93 3.02 -15.08
C ASP A 92 11.82 2.98 -13.83
N GLU A 93 11.45 3.68 -12.76
CA GLU A 93 12.14 3.71 -11.47
C GLU A 93 11.31 3.05 -10.37
N ARG A 94 11.94 2.71 -9.24
CA ARG A 94 11.24 2.15 -8.08
C ARG A 94 10.42 3.25 -7.41
N ALA A 95 9.21 2.92 -6.96
CA ALA A 95 8.37 3.83 -6.17
C ALA A 95 8.13 3.26 -4.76
N VAL A 96 7.99 4.17 -3.78
CA VAL A 96 7.73 3.85 -2.38
C VAL A 96 6.45 4.53 -1.93
N GLY A 97 5.62 3.81 -1.19
CA GLY A 97 4.48 4.39 -0.52
C GLY A 97 4.26 3.88 0.89
N LEU A 98 3.33 4.55 1.57
CA LEU A 98 2.83 4.19 2.88
C LEU A 98 1.32 4.05 2.80
N ASP A 99 0.82 2.86 3.12
CA ASP A 99 -0.61 2.66 3.35
C ASP A 99 -0.91 2.78 4.84
N VAL A 100 -2.00 3.47 5.15
CA VAL A 100 -2.56 3.59 6.50
C VAL A 100 -3.98 3.06 6.48
N PHE A 101 -4.29 2.11 7.34
CA PHE A 101 -5.59 1.44 7.39
C PHE A 101 -6.33 1.74 8.68
N ALA A 102 -7.66 1.89 8.61
CA ALA A 102 -8.55 1.94 9.77
C ALA A 102 -9.86 1.17 9.50
N PRO A 103 -10.24 0.15 10.31
CA PRO A 103 -9.52 -0.40 11.45
C PRO A 103 -8.16 -1.00 11.06
N GLY A 104 -7.35 -1.40 12.02
CA GLY A 104 -6.06 -2.04 11.74
C GLY A 104 -6.24 -3.40 11.07
N ARG A 105 -5.31 -3.78 10.20
CA ARG A 105 -5.23 -5.09 9.55
C ARG A 105 -3.79 -5.63 9.46
N GLY A 106 -3.67 -6.96 9.43
CA GLY A 106 -2.41 -7.67 9.16
C GLY A 106 -2.17 -7.94 7.67
N PHE A 107 -1.18 -8.77 7.35
CA PHE A 107 -0.79 -9.10 5.97
C PHE A 107 -1.66 -10.13 5.27
N ASP A 108 -2.53 -10.78 6.03
CA ASP A 108 -3.38 -11.88 5.58
C ASP A 108 -4.16 -11.53 4.29
N PHE A 109 -4.49 -10.25 4.10
CA PHE A 109 -5.18 -9.75 2.91
C PHE A 109 -4.49 -10.10 1.58
N TRP A 110 -3.15 -10.03 1.53
CA TRP A 110 -2.39 -10.28 0.31
C TRP A 110 -1.96 -11.73 0.15
N THR A 111 -1.72 -12.42 1.27
CA THR A 111 -1.23 -13.81 1.27
C THR A 111 -2.33 -14.84 1.03
N ASP A 112 -3.59 -14.50 1.32
CA ASP A 112 -4.73 -15.41 1.18
C ASP A 112 -5.52 -15.21 -0.14
N ARG A 113 -4.95 -14.49 -1.11
CA ARG A 113 -5.58 -14.34 -2.43
C ARG A 113 -5.56 -15.67 -3.18
N GLU A 114 -6.72 -16.29 -3.35
CA GLU A 114 -6.88 -17.39 -4.31
C GLU A 114 -6.63 -16.86 -5.73
N GLU A 115 -5.85 -17.60 -6.53
CA GLU A 115 -5.50 -17.28 -7.93
C GLU A 115 -6.73 -17.11 -8.85
#